data_AF-A0A5E4IM57-F1
#
_entry.id   AF-A0A5E4IM57-F1
#
_cell.length_a   1.000
_cell.length_b   1.000
_cell.length_c   1.000
_cell.angle_alpha   90.00
_cell.angle_beta   90.00
_cell.angle_gamma   90.00
#
_symmetry.space_group_name_H-M   'P 1'
#
loop_
_entity.id
_entity.type
_entity.pdbx_description
1 polymer ?
#
loop_
_entity_poly.entity_id
_entity_poly.type
_entity_poly.pdbx_seq_one_letter_code
_entity_poly.pdbx_strand_id
1 'polypeptide(L)'
;MAYDTKKLDYNSFTQSIIDLVRENWFRVVSIDLETKILEGDDFLTGERLLGIGVSRRVGYKIESEIFTLKDDSDEAEIELMNEAAKYMNVVKPLVLLGYNISGYDFPLLNLKLKWYDDYNKKLGKVNAFPKEYWALKDACTRAYILDLMHPLRFAIAEHDKAPAKYKSLQSAVNHEMFRHLDLMRVKELAQGTTSADKGRTIYELWKSKNPNFQKYLEGDVHDVLVLAEEIFGIKTNP
;
A
#
# COMPACT_ATOMS: atom_id res chain seq x y z
N MET A 1 -10.21 5.20 42.14
CA MET A 1 -10.54 4.40 40.94
C MET A 1 -9.29 3.64 40.56
N ALA A 2 -9.28 2.32 40.76
CA ALA A 2 -8.28 1.48 40.11
C ALA A 2 -8.71 1.38 38.64
N TYR A 3 -7.89 1.89 37.73
CA TYR A 3 -8.09 1.60 36.31
C TYR A 3 -7.73 0.12 36.14
N ASP A 4 -8.75 -0.70 35.85
CA ASP A 4 -8.55 -2.05 35.34
C ASP A 4 -7.97 -1.91 33.93
N THR A 5 -6.66 -1.72 33.87
CA THR A 5 -5.92 -1.73 32.61
C THR A 5 -5.73 -3.19 32.22
N LYS A 6 -6.77 -3.80 31.64
CA LYS A 6 -6.52 -4.82 30.60
C LYS A 6 -5.43 -4.24 29.72
N LYS A 7 -4.25 -4.86 29.75
CA LYS A 7 -3.02 -4.31 29.21
C LYS A 7 -3.23 -4.07 27.71
N LEU A 8 -3.48 -2.81 27.33
CA LEU A 8 -3.61 -2.43 25.93
C LEU A 8 -2.29 -2.74 25.26
N ASP A 9 -2.30 -3.67 24.33
CA ASP A 9 -1.17 -4.03 23.49
C ASP A 9 -1.45 -3.66 22.03
N TYR A 10 -0.43 -3.74 21.18
CA TYR A 10 -0.57 -3.35 19.77
C TYR A 10 -1.61 -4.21 19.02
N ASN A 11 -1.79 -5.47 19.39
CA ASN A 11 -2.73 -6.36 18.73
C ASN A 11 -4.18 -6.00 19.09
N SER A 12 -4.47 -5.84 20.39
CA SER A 12 -5.78 -5.41 20.89
C SER A 12 -6.15 -4.00 20.43
N PHE A 13 -5.18 -3.09 20.35
CA PHE A 13 -5.38 -1.77 19.76
C PHE A 13 -5.73 -1.85 18.27
N THR A 14 -4.94 -2.59 17.49
CA THR A 14 -5.18 -2.80 16.05
C THR A 14 -6.56 -3.42 15.82
N GLN A 15 -6.90 -4.48 16.57
CA GLN A 15 -8.20 -5.14 16.48
C GLN A 15 -9.35 -4.17 16.80
N SER A 16 -9.18 -3.30 17.80
CA SER A 16 -10.19 -2.28 18.14
C SER A 16 -10.42 -1.29 16.99
N ILE A 17 -9.36 -0.89 16.28
CA ILE A 17 -9.49 -0.05 15.07
C ILE A 17 -10.21 -0.82 13.95
N ILE A 18 -9.85 -2.09 13.73
CA ILE A 18 -10.50 -2.92 12.71
C ILE A 18 -11.98 -3.11 13.01
N ASP A 19 -12.33 -3.39 14.26
CA ASP A 19 -13.73 -3.56 14.66
C ASP A 19 -14.54 -2.26 14.47
N LEU A 20 -13.93 -1.09 14.68
CA LEU A 20 -14.56 0.21 14.42
C LEU A 20 -14.88 0.42 12.93
N VAL A 21 -14.01 -0.06 12.03
CA VAL A 21 -14.18 0.13 10.58
C VAL A 21 -14.81 -1.08 9.88
N ARG A 22 -15.11 -2.17 10.59
CA ARG A 22 -15.61 -3.44 10.04
C ARG A 22 -16.86 -3.27 9.16
N GLU A 23 -17.85 -2.52 9.63
CA GLU A 23 -19.08 -2.22 8.87
C GLU A 23 -18.86 -1.23 7.72
N ASN A 24 -17.67 -0.61 7.67
CA ASN A 24 -17.26 0.34 6.64
C ASN A 24 -16.02 -0.15 5.90
N TRP A 25 -15.86 -1.47 5.74
CA TRP A 25 -14.66 -2.08 5.15
C TRP A 25 -14.36 -1.57 3.73
N PHE A 26 -15.37 -1.06 3.02
CA PHE A 26 -15.21 -0.39 1.72
C PHE A 26 -14.37 0.91 1.76
N ARG A 27 -14.01 1.38 2.97
CA ARG A 27 -13.11 2.51 3.23
C ARG A 27 -11.75 2.07 3.77
N VAL A 28 -11.46 0.76 3.81
CA VAL A 28 -10.12 0.22 3.98
C VAL A 28 -9.51 0.07 2.60
N VAL A 29 -8.38 0.73 2.36
CA VAL A 29 -7.71 0.76 1.07
C VAL A 29 -6.32 0.18 1.23
N SER A 30 -6.07 -0.92 0.52
CA SER A 30 -4.73 -1.44 0.31
C SER A 30 -3.99 -0.55 -0.70
N ILE A 31 -2.76 -0.17 -0.43
CA ILE A 31 -1.93 0.69 -1.28
C ILE A 31 -0.49 0.15 -1.35
N ASP A 32 0.11 0.26 -2.53
CA ASP A 32 1.50 -0.10 -2.80
C ASP A 32 2.07 0.88 -3.85
N LEU A 33 3.36 1.19 -3.75
CA LEU A 33 4.07 2.09 -4.65
C LEU A 33 5.17 1.35 -5.38
N GLU A 34 5.27 1.59 -6.67
CA GLU A 34 6.43 1.17 -7.45
C GLU A 34 7.27 2.36 -7.88
N THR A 35 8.59 2.22 -7.77
CA THR A 35 9.53 3.33 -7.83
C THR A 35 10.75 3.05 -8.71
N LYS A 36 11.37 4.13 -9.21
CA LYS A 36 12.59 4.06 -10.01
C LYS A 36 13.81 3.92 -9.09
N ILE A 37 14.12 2.68 -8.72
CA ILE A 37 15.34 2.33 -7.99
C ILE A 37 16.29 1.58 -8.93
N LEU A 38 17.41 2.19 -9.27
CA LEU A 38 18.40 1.62 -10.21
C LEU A 38 19.66 1.10 -9.50
N GLU A 39 19.93 1.62 -8.30
CA GLU A 39 21.05 1.29 -7.44
C GLU A 39 20.57 0.90 -6.03
N GLY A 40 21.36 0.09 -5.32
CA GLY A 40 20.91 -0.58 -4.09
C GLY A 40 20.63 0.31 -2.88
N ASP A 41 21.10 1.57 -2.90
CA ASP A 41 21.06 2.48 -1.75
C ASP A 41 20.06 3.65 -1.94
N ASP A 42 19.28 3.67 -3.02
CA ASP A 42 18.41 4.80 -3.41
C ASP A 42 17.03 4.86 -2.71
N PHE A 43 16.82 4.07 -1.65
CA PHE A 43 15.53 4.00 -0.95
C PHE A 43 15.26 5.25 -0.10
N LEU A 44 14.04 5.79 -0.17
CA LEU A 44 13.58 6.97 0.58
C LEU A 44 14.43 8.22 0.34
N THR A 45 14.96 8.36 -0.87
CA THR A 45 15.73 9.53 -1.32
C THR A 45 14.89 10.52 -2.11
N GLY A 46 13.60 10.25 -2.27
CA GLY A 46 12.69 11.00 -3.14
C GLY A 46 12.67 10.43 -4.56
N GLU A 47 12.98 9.15 -4.70
CA GLU A 47 12.92 8.36 -5.92
C GLU A 47 11.59 8.50 -6.66
N ARG A 48 11.63 8.47 -7.99
CA ARG A 48 10.44 8.69 -8.84
C ARG A 48 9.41 7.58 -8.65
N LEU A 49 8.15 7.97 -8.44
CA LEU A 49 7.01 7.05 -8.51
C LEU A 49 6.78 6.63 -9.97
N LEU A 50 6.80 5.33 -10.22
CA LEU A 50 6.44 4.72 -11.51
C LEU A 50 4.96 4.31 -11.54
N GLY A 51 4.41 3.94 -10.39
CA GLY A 51 3.00 3.59 -10.27
C GLY A 51 2.51 3.60 -8.84
N ILE A 52 1.18 3.72 -8.70
CA ILE A 52 0.46 3.64 -7.43
C ILE A 52 -0.66 2.63 -7.64
N GLY A 53 -0.62 1.53 -6.89
CA GLY A 53 -1.70 0.56 -6.85
C GLY A 53 -2.62 0.85 -5.70
N VAL A 54 -3.93 0.67 -5.88
CA VAL A 54 -4.88 0.65 -4.77
C VAL A 54 -5.92 -0.44 -4.96
N SER A 55 -6.32 -1.09 -3.87
CA SER A 55 -7.45 -2.04 -3.86
C SER A 55 -8.37 -1.79 -2.66
N ARG A 56 -9.66 -2.01 -2.85
CA ARG A 56 -10.66 -2.02 -1.78
C ARG A 56 -11.78 -3.02 -2.08
N ARG A 57 -12.58 -3.34 -1.07
CA ARG A 57 -13.78 -4.16 -1.25
C ARG A 57 -15.04 -3.33 -1.42
N VAL A 58 -15.82 -3.60 -2.47
CA VAL A 58 -17.16 -3.02 -2.67
C VAL A 58 -18.16 -4.15 -2.81
N GLY A 59 -18.97 -4.34 -1.77
CA GLY A 59 -19.80 -5.55 -1.64
C GLY A 59 -18.93 -6.80 -1.64
N TYR A 60 -19.14 -7.66 -2.64
CA TYR A 60 -18.41 -8.93 -2.77
C TYR A 60 -17.23 -8.88 -3.73
N LYS A 61 -16.98 -7.72 -4.35
CA LYS A 61 -15.93 -7.56 -5.34
C LYS A 61 -14.76 -6.77 -4.76
N ILE A 62 -13.56 -7.14 -5.17
CA ILE A 62 -12.39 -6.27 -5.00
C ILE A 62 -12.33 -5.38 -6.23
N GLU A 63 -12.28 -4.07 -5.99
CA GLU A 63 -11.99 -3.06 -7.01
C GLU A 63 -10.54 -2.66 -6.85
N SER A 64 -9.77 -2.78 -7.93
CA SER A 64 -8.38 -2.35 -8.01
C SER A 64 -8.24 -1.24 -9.06
N GLU A 65 -7.49 -0.19 -8.72
CA GLU A 65 -7.16 0.90 -9.63
C GLU A 65 -5.64 1.07 -9.65
N ILE A 66 -5.06 1.10 -10.85
CA ILE A 66 -3.61 1.20 -11.04
C ILE A 66 -3.30 2.48 -11.80
N PHE A 67 -2.61 3.39 -11.13
CA PHE A 67 -2.14 4.64 -11.73
C PHE A 67 -0.68 4.46 -12.14
N THR A 68 -0.33 4.82 -13.39
CA THR A 68 1.01 4.62 -13.93
C THR A 68 1.58 5.92 -14.47
N LEU A 69 2.86 6.19 -14.16
CA LEU A 69 3.59 7.34 -14.68
C LEU A 69 3.61 7.31 -16.21
N LYS A 70 3.23 8.42 -16.88
CA LYS A 70 3.11 8.47 -18.34
C LYS A 70 4.46 8.69 -19.04
N ASP A 71 5.33 9.46 -18.42
CA ASP A 71 6.68 9.77 -18.88
C ASP A 71 7.58 10.19 -17.69
N ASP A 72 8.90 10.18 -17.88
CA ASP A 72 9.89 10.46 -16.83
C ASP A 72 10.06 11.98 -16.61
N SER A 73 9.00 12.66 -16.18
CA SER A 73 8.99 14.09 -15.83
C SER A 73 8.35 14.36 -14.47
N ASP A 74 8.65 15.54 -13.90
CA ASP A 74 8.06 16.00 -12.65
C ASP A 74 6.55 16.25 -12.82
N GLU A 75 6.14 16.78 -13.97
CA GLU A 75 4.75 17.06 -14.30
C GLU A 75 3.91 15.77 -14.41
N ALA A 76 4.47 14.72 -15.02
CA ALA A 76 3.82 13.42 -15.11
C ALA A 76 3.69 12.75 -13.73
N GLU A 77 4.70 12.88 -12.87
CA GLU A 77 4.66 12.34 -11.49
C GLU A 77 3.60 13.08 -10.65
N ILE A 78 3.48 14.40 -10.83
CA ILE A 78 2.40 15.21 -10.24
C ILE A 78 1.03 14.77 -10.76
N GLU A 79 0.89 14.50 -12.06
CA GLU A 79 -0.38 14.02 -12.64
C GLU A 79 -0.75 12.65 -12.07
N LEU A 80 0.20 11.71 -11.99
CA LEU A 80 0.05 10.41 -11.34
C LEU A 80 -0.49 10.54 -9.91
N MET A 81 0.15 11.40 -9.10
CA MET A 81 -0.31 11.67 -7.73
C MET A 81 -1.72 12.26 -7.70
N ASN A 82 -2.06 13.17 -8.62
CA ASN A 82 -3.40 13.75 -8.69
C ASN A 82 -4.47 12.72 -9.10
N GLU A 83 -4.16 11.79 -10.00
CA GLU A 83 -5.06 10.70 -10.37
C GLU A 83 -5.35 9.78 -9.17
N ALA A 84 -4.32 9.35 -8.45
CA ALA A 84 -4.50 8.60 -7.20
C ALA A 84 -5.29 9.40 -6.15
N ALA A 85 -5.05 10.71 -6.08
CA ALA A 85 -5.73 11.56 -5.12
C ALA A 85 -7.22 11.79 -5.44
N LYS A 86 -7.61 11.79 -6.73
CA LYS A 86 -9.04 11.77 -7.14
C LYS A 86 -9.73 10.53 -6.57
N TYR A 87 -9.08 9.37 -6.67
CA TYR A 87 -9.59 8.14 -6.09
C TYR A 87 -9.74 8.25 -4.57
N MET A 88 -8.70 8.74 -3.87
CA MET A 88 -8.77 8.96 -2.42
C MET A 88 -9.86 9.95 -2.01
N ASN A 89 -10.17 10.96 -2.83
CA ASN A 89 -11.27 11.90 -2.57
C ASN A 89 -12.65 11.25 -2.65
N VAL A 90 -12.81 10.22 -3.50
CA VAL A 90 -14.05 9.45 -3.63
C VAL A 90 -14.18 8.48 -2.44
N VAL A 91 -13.14 7.69 -2.17
CA VAL A 91 -13.18 6.63 -1.15
C VAL A 91 -13.11 7.19 0.27
N LYS A 92 -12.30 8.24 0.47
CA LYS A 92 -11.96 8.83 1.77
C LYS A 92 -11.53 7.73 2.76
N PRO A 93 -10.36 7.11 2.58
CA PRO A 93 -9.97 5.96 3.39
C PRO A 93 -9.99 6.26 4.88
N LEU A 94 -10.47 5.30 5.68
CA LEU A 94 -10.35 5.30 7.14
C LEU A 94 -9.11 4.54 7.59
N VAL A 95 -8.70 3.55 6.81
CA VAL A 95 -7.46 2.78 7.01
C VAL A 95 -6.71 2.73 5.67
N LEU A 96 -5.43 3.06 5.71
CA LEU A 96 -4.49 2.75 4.65
C LEU A 96 -3.71 1.51 5.06
N LEU A 97 -3.93 0.43 4.31
CA LEU A 97 -3.34 -0.88 4.50
C LEU A 97 -2.21 -1.05 3.47
N GLY A 98 -1.12 -1.70 3.86
CA GLY A 98 -0.07 -2.10 2.91
C GLY A 98 0.89 -3.10 3.54
N TYR A 99 1.89 -3.56 2.79
CA TYR A 99 2.89 -4.50 3.28
C TYR A 99 4.25 -3.83 3.44
N ASN A 100 4.74 -3.69 4.67
CA ASN A 100 5.88 -2.80 4.97
C ASN A 100 5.61 -1.32 4.62
N ILE A 101 4.32 -0.93 4.56
CA ILE A 101 3.88 0.43 4.21
C ILE A 101 4.47 1.48 5.15
N SER A 102 4.63 1.15 6.44
CA SER A 102 5.20 2.09 7.42
C SER A 102 6.71 2.23 7.26
N GLY A 103 7.37 1.23 6.66
CA GLY A 103 8.80 1.23 6.39
C GLY A 103 9.18 1.89 5.07
N TYR A 104 8.27 2.02 4.11
CA TYR A 104 8.60 2.51 2.78
C TYR A 104 7.55 3.44 2.16
N ASP A 105 6.40 2.92 1.75
CA ASP A 105 5.41 3.63 0.93
C ASP A 105 4.88 4.90 1.60
N PHE A 106 4.50 4.79 2.87
CA PHE A 106 3.95 5.91 3.63
C PHE A 106 4.99 7.03 3.85
N PRO A 107 6.22 6.73 4.32
CA PRO A 107 7.30 7.73 4.33
C PRO A 107 7.54 8.39 2.96
N LEU A 108 7.60 7.60 1.87
CA LEU A 108 7.85 8.13 0.53
C LEU A 108 6.72 9.05 0.06
N LEU A 109 5.45 8.66 0.23
CA LEU A 109 4.30 9.52 -0.10
C LEU A 109 4.35 10.85 0.65
N ASN A 110 4.73 10.86 1.92
CA ASN A 110 4.87 12.10 2.68
C ASN A 110 6.01 12.99 2.13
N LEU A 111 7.15 12.40 1.75
CA LEU A 111 8.24 13.11 1.08
C LEU A 111 7.76 13.71 -0.25
N LYS A 112 7.00 12.95 -1.05
CA LYS A 112 6.44 13.39 -2.33
C LYS A 112 5.42 14.51 -2.19
N LEU A 113 4.53 14.44 -1.19
CA LEU A 113 3.60 15.52 -0.88
C LEU A 113 4.34 16.81 -0.50
N LYS A 114 5.42 16.71 0.30
CA LYS A 114 6.26 17.86 0.64
C LYS A 114 7.01 18.42 -0.57
N TRP A 115 7.54 17.56 -1.42
CA TRP A 115 8.17 17.96 -2.67
C TRP A 115 7.16 18.68 -3.60
N TYR A 116 5.95 18.16 -3.72
CA TYR A 116 4.88 18.76 -4.51
C TYR A 116 4.48 20.15 -3.97
N ASP A 117 4.49 20.35 -2.65
CA ASP A 117 4.33 21.67 -2.03
C ASP A 117 5.41 22.65 -2.47
N ASP A 118 6.66 22.22 -2.42
CA ASP A 118 7.81 23.06 -2.74
C ASP A 118 7.88 23.39 -4.23
N TYR A 119 7.55 22.42 -5.09
CA TYR A 119 7.45 22.62 -6.54
C TYR A 119 6.42 23.72 -6.87
N ASN A 120 5.20 23.67 -6.30
CA ASN A 120 4.19 24.70 -6.53
C ASN A 120 4.60 26.08 -5.99
N LYS A 121 5.24 26.14 -4.82
CA LYS A 121 5.74 27.40 -4.26
C LYS A 121 6.77 28.05 -5.18
N LYS A 122 7.69 27.26 -5.76
CA LYS A 122 8.69 27.75 -6.74
C LYS A 122 8.03 28.34 -7.99
N LEU A 123 6.88 27.80 -8.40
CA LEU A 123 6.09 28.33 -9.52
C LEU A 123 5.22 29.55 -9.15
N GLY A 124 5.30 30.06 -7.92
CA GLY A 124 4.46 31.17 -7.45
C GLY A 124 2.99 30.79 -7.20
N LYS A 125 2.66 29.50 -7.21
CA LYS A 125 1.30 28.96 -7.05
C LYS A 125 0.93 28.74 -5.57
N VAL A 126 1.07 29.78 -4.75
CA VAL A 126 0.75 29.71 -3.32
C VAL A 126 -0.77 29.56 -3.15
N ASN A 127 -1.20 28.49 -2.45
CA ASN A 127 -2.62 28.12 -2.24
C ASN A 127 -3.40 27.63 -3.47
N ALA A 128 -2.73 27.31 -4.58
CA ALA A 128 -3.39 26.81 -5.79
C ALA A 128 -3.38 25.27 -5.88
N PHE A 129 -3.37 24.58 -4.75
CA PHE A 129 -3.40 23.13 -4.75
C PHE A 129 -4.76 22.63 -5.26
N PRO A 130 -4.77 21.64 -6.16
CA PRO A 130 -6.02 21.00 -6.56
C PRO A 130 -6.69 20.36 -5.33
N LYS A 131 -8.02 20.24 -5.33
CA LYS A 131 -8.76 19.57 -4.25
C LYS A 131 -8.24 18.14 -4.04
N GLU A 132 -7.83 17.53 -5.14
CA GLU A 132 -7.17 16.25 -5.24
C GLU A 132 -5.97 16.17 -4.31
N TYR A 133 -5.01 17.10 -4.37
CA TYR A 133 -3.84 17.13 -3.48
C TYR A 133 -4.23 16.97 -1.99
N TRP A 134 -5.25 17.71 -1.55
CA TRP A 134 -5.70 17.65 -0.16
C TRP A 134 -6.33 16.30 0.20
N ALA A 135 -6.93 15.60 -0.74
CA ALA A 135 -7.51 14.28 -0.48
C ALA A 135 -6.45 13.21 -0.22
N LEU A 136 -5.35 13.20 -0.99
CA LEU A 136 -4.22 12.30 -0.73
C LEU A 136 -3.52 12.66 0.58
N LYS A 137 -3.34 13.96 0.86
CA LYS A 137 -2.80 14.43 2.13
C LYS A 137 -3.68 14.04 3.33
N ASP A 138 -4.98 14.18 3.21
CA ASP A 138 -5.94 13.75 4.25
C ASP A 138 -5.87 12.23 4.46
N ALA A 139 -5.78 11.44 3.39
CA ALA A 139 -5.57 10.00 3.50
C ALA A 139 -4.30 9.67 4.30
N CYS A 140 -3.17 10.30 3.96
CA CYS A 140 -1.90 10.07 4.66
C CYS A 140 -1.88 10.57 6.11
N THR A 141 -2.62 11.65 6.44
CA THR A 141 -2.50 12.29 7.76
C THR A 141 -3.62 11.93 8.73
N ARG A 142 -4.75 11.40 8.24
CA ARG A 142 -5.96 11.18 9.04
C ARG A 142 -6.44 9.74 9.02
N ALA A 143 -6.08 8.94 8.02
CA ALA A 143 -6.36 7.51 8.04
C ALA A 143 -5.44 6.80 9.05
N TYR A 144 -5.92 5.70 9.60
CA TYR A 144 -5.07 4.80 10.36
C TYR A 144 -4.14 4.04 9.40
N ILE A 145 -2.83 4.09 9.63
CA ILE A 145 -1.85 3.36 8.83
C ILE A 145 -1.70 1.96 9.43
N LEU A 146 -2.08 0.94 8.67
CA LEU A 146 -1.97 -0.45 9.04
C LEU A 146 -0.95 -1.16 8.18
N ASP A 147 0.21 -1.45 8.77
CA ASP A 147 1.22 -2.29 8.14
C ASP A 147 0.92 -3.76 8.42
N LEU A 148 0.47 -4.48 7.39
CA LEU A 148 0.04 -5.88 7.49
C LEU A 148 1.21 -6.81 7.85
N MET A 149 2.44 -6.40 7.59
CA MET A 149 3.63 -7.21 7.89
C MET A 149 3.69 -7.60 9.39
N HIS A 150 3.20 -6.73 10.28
CA HIS A 150 3.20 -6.97 11.74
C HIS A 150 2.18 -7.99 12.23
N PRO A 151 0.86 -7.86 11.99
CA PRO A 151 -0.10 -8.88 12.40
C PRO A 151 0.15 -10.21 11.69
N LEU A 152 0.56 -10.18 10.41
CA LEU A 152 0.76 -11.39 9.62
C LEU A 152 1.90 -12.27 10.14
N ARG A 153 3.02 -11.68 10.59
CA ARG A 153 4.13 -12.48 11.19
C ARG A 153 3.71 -13.24 12.44
N PHE A 154 2.75 -12.71 13.21
CA PHE A 154 2.26 -13.36 14.42
C PHE A 154 1.27 -14.47 14.08
N ALA A 155 0.35 -14.21 13.15
CA ALA A 155 -0.60 -15.22 12.68
C ALA A 155 0.11 -16.44 12.07
N ILE A 156 1.11 -16.23 11.22
CA ILE A 156 1.90 -17.33 10.64
C ILE A 156 2.69 -18.07 11.73
N ALA A 157 3.28 -17.34 12.68
CA ALA A 157 4.03 -17.95 13.78
C ALA A 157 3.16 -18.83 14.69
N GLU A 158 1.93 -18.39 14.96
CA GLU A 158 0.94 -19.17 15.69
C GLU A 158 0.56 -20.45 14.94
N HIS A 159 0.28 -20.34 13.65
CA HIS A 159 -0.01 -21.48 12.77
C HIS A 159 1.15 -22.49 12.76
N ASP A 160 2.38 -22.01 12.58
CA ASP A 160 3.59 -22.85 12.46
C ASP A 160 4.14 -23.34 13.80
N LYS A 161 3.60 -22.84 14.92
CA LYS A 161 4.14 -23.05 16.28
C LYS A 161 5.61 -22.67 16.37
N ALA A 162 5.98 -21.55 15.75
CA ALA A 162 7.35 -21.06 15.62
C ALA A 162 7.48 -19.61 16.13
N PRO A 163 8.71 -19.09 16.36
CA PRO A 163 8.89 -17.68 16.69
C PRO A 163 8.45 -16.75 15.56
N ALA A 164 7.84 -15.61 15.92
CA ALA A 164 7.45 -14.57 14.97
C ALA A 164 8.65 -14.00 14.21
N LYS A 165 8.61 -14.11 12.88
CA LYS A 165 9.63 -13.59 11.98
C LYS A 165 8.97 -12.82 10.84
N TYR A 166 9.59 -11.71 10.45
CA TYR A 166 9.20 -11.01 9.24
C TYR A 166 9.46 -11.91 8.03
N LYS A 167 8.50 -11.89 7.10
CA LYS A 167 8.56 -12.57 5.80
C LYS A 167 8.42 -11.51 4.73
N SER A 168 8.83 -11.80 3.50
CA SER A 168 8.46 -10.97 2.35
C SER A 168 7.00 -11.23 1.98
N LEU A 169 6.38 -10.28 1.26
CA LEU A 169 5.02 -10.49 0.74
C LEU A 169 4.94 -11.77 -0.10
N GLN A 170 5.94 -12.03 -0.96
CA GLN A 170 6.02 -13.27 -1.74
C GLN A 170 6.03 -14.53 -0.86
N SER A 171 6.76 -14.53 0.26
CA SER A 171 6.77 -15.67 1.17
C SER A 171 5.45 -15.80 1.94
N ALA A 172 4.76 -14.69 2.20
CA ALA A 172 3.47 -14.68 2.86
C ALA A 172 2.35 -15.23 1.96
N VAL A 173 2.20 -14.73 0.73
CA VAL A 173 1.13 -15.17 -0.19
C VAL A 173 1.26 -16.63 -0.63
N ASN A 174 2.45 -17.19 -0.52
CA ASN A 174 2.74 -18.61 -0.80
C ASN A 174 2.75 -19.49 0.46
N HIS A 175 2.43 -18.93 1.63
CA HIS A 175 2.38 -19.71 2.87
C HIS A 175 1.22 -20.69 2.86
N GLU A 176 1.41 -21.88 3.43
CA GLU A 176 0.38 -22.95 3.46
C GLU A 176 -0.93 -22.49 4.12
N MET A 177 -0.82 -21.69 5.18
CA MET A 177 -1.95 -21.07 5.88
C MET A 177 -2.91 -20.31 4.95
N PHE A 178 -2.44 -19.77 3.83
CA PHE A 178 -3.23 -18.95 2.91
C PHE A 178 -3.50 -19.63 1.57
N ARG A 179 -3.29 -20.96 1.49
CA ARG A 179 -3.50 -21.72 0.25
C ARG A 179 -4.97 -21.75 -0.18
N HIS A 180 -5.91 -21.64 0.76
CA HIS A 180 -7.35 -21.58 0.48
C HIS A 180 -7.81 -20.23 -0.07
N LEU A 181 -6.98 -19.19 0.02
CA LEU A 181 -7.30 -17.85 -0.47
C LEU A 181 -7.03 -17.74 -1.98
N ASP A 182 -7.93 -17.04 -2.66
CA ASP A 182 -7.83 -16.68 -4.07
C ASP A 182 -6.88 -15.49 -4.26
N LEU A 183 -5.59 -15.72 -3.99
CA LEU A 183 -4.52 -14.74 -4.16
C LEU A 183 -3.95 -14.79 -5.58
N MET A 184 -3.63 -13.63 -6.15
CA MET A 184 -3.07 -13.46 -7.49
C MET A 184 -1.64 -13.99 -7.60
N ARG A 185 -0.83 -13.89 -6.54
CA ARG A 185 0.54 -14.47 -6.43
C ARG A 185 1.48 -14.05 -7.56
N VAL A 186 1.43 -12.79 -7.95
CA VAL A 186 2.13 -12.24 -9.13
C VAL A 186 3.57 -11.81 -8.91
N LYS A 187 4.12 -11.96 -7.69
CA LYS A 187 5.49 -11.50 -7.36
C LYS A 187 6.59 -12.13 -8.24
N GLU A 188 6.30 -13.25 -8.90
CA GLU A 188 7.19 -13.89 -9.87
C GLU A 188 7.30 -13.15 -11.21
N LEU A 189 6.48 -12.12 -11.48
CA LEU A 189 6.58 -11.28 -12.69
C LEU A 189 7.76 -10.30 -12.64
N ALA A 190 8.25 -9.96 -11.44
CA ALA A 190 9.43 -9.10 -11.24
C ALA A 190 10.52 -9.90 -10.51
N GLN A 191 11.14 -10.83 -11.23
CA GLN A 191 12.25 -11.63 -10.68
C GLN A 191 13.54 -10.83 -10.65
N GLY A 192 14.35 -11.04 -9.62
CA GLY A 192 15.67 -10.46 -9.49
C GLY A 192 16.41 -11.11 -8.32
N THR A 193 17.71 -11.31 -8.47
CA THR A 193 18.57 -11.89 -7.44
C THR A 193 18.88 -10.92 -6.31
N THR A 194 18.90 -9.62 -6.61
CA THR A 194 19.12 -8.53 -5.65
C THR A 194 17.99 -7.51 -5.70
N SER A 195 17.91 -6.62 -4.70
CA SER A 195 16.95 -5.51 -4.72
C SER A 195 17.15 -4.58 -5.92
N ALA A 196 18.41 -4.34 -6.33
CA ALA A 196 18.73 -3.53 -7.50
C ALA A 196 18.27 -4.22 -8.81
N ASP A 197 18.45 -5.55 -8.92
CA ASP A 197 17.96 -6.29 -10.09
C ASP A 197 16.43 -6.23 -10.19
N LYS A 198 15.73 -6.32 -9.06
CA LYS A 198 14.28 -6.17 -9.00
C LYS A 198 13.84 -4.77 -9.41
N GLY A 199 14.46 -3.73 -8.84
CA GLY A 199 14.16 -2.33 -9.20
C GLY A 199 14.36 -2.05 -10.69
N ARG A 200 15.46 -2.56 -11.29
CA ARG A 200 15.70 -2.47 -12.74
C ARG A 200 14.65 -3.23 -13.55
N THR A 201 14.27 -4.42 -13.13
CA THR A 201 13.24 -5.22 -13.82
C THR A 201 11.91 -4.50 -13.83
N ILE A 202 11.49 -3.94 -12.69
CA ILE A 202 10.26 -3.17 -12.55
C ILE A 202 10.32 -1.90 -13.43
N TYR A 203 11.45 -1.19 -13.42
CA TYR A 203 11.65 -0.03 -14.28
C TYR A 203 11.54 -0.37 -15.78
N GLU A 204 12.13 -1.49 -16.22
CA GLU A 204 12.02 -1.93 -17.62
C GLU A 204 10.61 -2.39 -17.98
N LEU A 205 9.88 -3.04 -17.07
CA LEU A 205 8.46 -3.36 -17.27
C LEU A 205 7.64 -2.08 -17.49
N TRP A 206 7.85 -1.05 -16.66
CA TRP A 206 7.18 0.24 -16.82
C TRP A 206 7.58 0.92 -18.15
N LYS A 207 8.88 1.05 -18.41
CA LYS A 207 9.42 1.78 -19.56
C LYS A 207 8.98 1.18 -20.89
N SER A 208 8.89 -0.14 -20.96
CA SER A 208 8.40 -0.87 -22.15
C SER A 208 6.87 -0.88 -22.28
N LYS A 209 6.14 -0.25 -21.35
CA LYS A 209 4.67 -0.30 -21.24
C LYS A 209 4.16 -1.74 -21.18
N ASN A 210 4.89 -2.60 -20.48
CA ASN A 210 4.53 -4.01 -20.36
C ASN A 210 3.29 -4.15 -19.46
N PRO A 211 2.23 -4.86 -19.91
CA PRO A 211 1.03 -5.06 -19.09
C PRO A 211 1.30 -5.79 -17.76
N ASN A 212 2.42 -6.52 -17.66
CA ASN A 212 2.83 -7.15 -16.41
C ASN A 212 3.17 -6.14 -15.30
N PHE A 213 3.54 -4.89 -15.63
CA PHE A 213 3.75 -3.85 -14.61
C PHE A 213 2.47 -3.60 -13.82
N GLN A 214 1.36 -3.37 -14.52
CA GLN A 214 0.06 -3.13 -13.88
C GLN A 214 -0.44 -4.37 -13.14
N LYS A 215 -0.33 -5.55 -13.77
CA LYS A 215 -0.75 -6.81 -13.15
C LYS A 215 0.05 -7.13 -11.88
N TYR A 216 1.34 -6.84 -11.87
CA TYR A 216 2.20 -7.03 -10.71
C TYR A 216 1.71 -6.14 -9.54
N LEU A 217 1.52 -4.85 -9.81
CA LEU A 217 1.09 -3.88 -8.81
C LEU A 217 -0.34 -4.17 -8.31
N GLU A 218 -1.25 -4.56 -9.21
CA GLU A 218 -2.60 -5.01 -8.87
C GLU A 218 -2.59 -6.21 -7.93
N GLY A 219 -1.78 -7.22 -8.21
CA GLY A 219 -1.73 -8.39 -7.36
C GLY A 219 -1.15 -8.11 -5.97
N ASP A 220 -0.24 -7.14 -5.84
CA ASP A 220 0.28 -6.76 -4.53
C ASP A 220 -0.78 -6.11 -3.65
N VAL A 221 -1.48 -5.10 -4.15
CA VAL A 221 -2.55 -4.45 -3.38
C VAL A 221 -3.74 -5.36 -3.14
N HIS A 222 -4.09 -6.20 -4.12
CA HIS A 222 -5.13 -7.21 -3.99
C HIS A 222 -4.80 -8.22 -2.90
N ASP A 223 -3.64 -8.87 -2.98
CA ASP A 223 -3.29 -9.97 -2.07
C ASP A 223 -3.14 -9.47 -0.63
N VAL A 224 -2.60 -8.26 -0.44
CA VAL A 224 -2.54 -7.61 0.87
C VAL A 224 -3.94 -7.38 1.45
N LEU A 225 -4.91 -6.93 0.64
CA LEU A 225 -6.28 -6.74 1.12
C LEU A 225 -6.91 -8.07 1.55
N VAL A 226 -6.78 -9.12 0.73
CA VAL A 226 -7.35 -10.45 1.01
C VAL A 226 -6.70 -11.08 2.24
N LEU A 227 -5.38 -10.96 2.39
CA LEU A 227 -4.69 -11.41 3.59
C LEU A 227 -5.17 -10.68 4.85
N ALA A 228 -5.39 -9.36 4.78
CA ALA A 228 -5.94 -8.61 5.90
C ALA A 228 -7.35 -9.07 6.27
N GLU A 229 -8.19 -9.32 5.27
CA GLU A 229 -9.55 -9.82 5.48
C GLU A 229 -9.56 -11.17 6.22
N GLU A 230 -8.68 -12.10 5.83
CA GLU A 230 -8.50 -13.38 6.50
C GLU A 230 -8.05 -13.18 7.96
N ILE A 231 -6.97 -12.42 8.17
CA ILE A 231 -6.35 -12.24 9.49
C ILE A 231 -7.30 -11.58 10.49
N PHE A 232 -8.13 -10.64 10.03
CA PHE A 232 -9.08 -9.94 10.92
C PHE A 232 -10.49 -10.51 10.90
N GLY A 233 -10.70 -11.65 10.22
CA GLY A 233 -11.99 -12.32 10.11
C GLY A 233 -13.07 -11.43 9.52
N ILE A 234 -12.74 -10.67 8.47
CA ILE A 234 -13.70 -9.83 7.75
C ILE A 234 -14.59 -10.76 6.92
N LYS A 235 -15.87 -10.83 7.26
CA LYS A 235 -16.83 -11.68 6.54
C LYS A 235 -17.16 -11.05 5.19
N THR A 236 -16.84 -11.77 4.13
CA THR A 236 -17.15 -11.42 2.74
C THR A 236 -18.23 -12.39 2.21
N ASN A 237 -19.31 -12.61 2.98
CA ASN A 237 -20.34 -13.59 2.61
C ASN A 237 -21.24 -13.06 1.49
N PRO A 238 -21.38 -13.76 0.34
CA PRO A 238 -22.26 -13.38 -0.77
C PRO A 238 -23.74 -13.25 -0.39
#